data_AF-A0A5B1R3B6-F1
#
_entry.id   AF-A0A5B1R3B6-F1
#
_cell.length_a   1.000
_cell.length_b   1.000
_cell.length_c   1.000
_cell.angle_alpha   90.00
_cell.angle_beta   90.00
_cell.angle_gamma   90.00
#
_symmetry.space_group_name_H-M   'P 1'
#
loop_
_entity.id
_entity.type
_entity.pdbx_description
1 polymer ?
#
loop_
_entity_poly.entity_id
_entity_poly.type
_entity_poly.pdbx_seq_one_letter_code
_entity_poly.pdbx_strand_id
1 'polypeptide(L)'
;MMTLSDKIWIRVKAAYLRITLNRVTSLFFLFSFFFCFAQAVIQSFLISVDGDWNTIVGGIVKQGNLPREQFVDYNGRNGNYSLRICTGVPVVGRANTCQPLYTSDISDTTPSSRNFSSLDWMLPHGGDPRGLTIQGSPDEQGNPVIVSQSNNAGNTVTLDQLCVQILSYPLQRLQFSTREEIALVVSQFWFFGLSVFAIIFESPPHLLALVIGRTLAAGWSTYALWRNGNFADRVQHLIGNSGTPCNLDIFPPYFHTRNAVQIADVVLHFVALAIFLPLSWRLLKLYDTLTFSRVGPPKTILTIYRYFLVVFVGLQLAVFFLVVAMSLWVDQLINGVVAAISSHTTIYQALFIFTTVTLLPWISLGWFSVRRERKYMMIAFISIGAIYVCAWSIMFYSQVYRFTWVDWPFFGCMTIASFVVVVISVAFGIVCRLQFGRGFLDYLQTEKSLARTDFEPDVFYHETEKEWTKADEENPDRITLPVLLSQAPGRV
;
A
#
# COMPACT_ATOMS: atom_id res chain seq x y z
N MET A 1 22.65 26.67 24.71
CA MET A 1 21.47 25.89 24.29
C MET A 1 21.60 25.59 22.80
N MET A 2 21.65 24.33 22.36
CA MET A 2 21.57 24.00 20.93
C MET A 2 20.18 24.32 20.40
N THR A 3 20.11 25.00 19.26
CA THR A 3 18.85 25.28 18.57
C THR A 3 18.22 23.99 18.04
N LEU A 4 16.92 24.00 17.72
CA LEU A 4 16.26 22.87 17.06
C LEU A 4 16.98 22.51 15.75
N SER A 5 17.44 23.53 15.02
CA SER A 5 18.21 23.40 13.78
C SER A 5 19.51 22.62 14.02
N ASP A 6 20.29 22.97 15.04
CA ASP A 6 21.54 22.27 15.35
C ASP A 6 21.31 20.79 15.67
N LYS A 7 20.25 20.49 16.43
CA LYS A 7 19.88 19.09 16.76
C LYS A 7 19.47 18.30 15.51
N ILE A 8 18.78 18.94 14.57
CA ILE A 8 18.41 18.32 13.30
C ILE A 8 19.66 18.11 12.45
N TRP A 9 20.52 19.13 12.33
CA TRP A 9 21.75 19.06 11.55
C TRP A 9 22.70 17.97 12.04
N ILE A 10 22.91 17.86 13.36
CA ILE A 10 23.73 16.78 13.95
C ILE A 10 23.16 15.40 13.60
N ARG A 11 21.82 15.23 13.65
CA ARG A 11 21.17 13.97 13.27
C ARG A 11 21.30 13.68 11.78
N VAL A 12 21.15 14.68 10.93
CA VAL A 12 21.32 14.57 9.48
C VAL A 12 22.76 14.21 9.15
N LYS A 13 23.74 14.86 9.77
CA LYS A 13 25.17 14.57 9.59
C LYS A 13 25.51 13.14 10.04
N ALA A 14 24.99 12.72 11.19
CA ALA A 14 25.17 11.36 11.68
C ALA A 14 24.53 10.31 10.74
N ALA A 15 23.33 10.59 10.23
CA ALA A 15 22.67 9.72 9.25
C ALA A 15 23.46 9.69 7.92
N TYR A 16 23.94 10.83 7.45
CA TYR A 16 24.75 10.95 6.24
C TYR A 16 26.03 10.12 6.34
N LEU A 17 26.79 10.27 7.44
CA LEU A 17 28.01 9.50 7.67
C LEU A 17 27.75 7.99 7.66
N ARG A 18 26.65 7.53 8.27
CA ARG A 18 26.24 6.11 8.24
C ARG A 18 25.88 5.64 6.84
N ILE A 19 25.15 6.45 6.07
CA ILE A 19 24.76 6.11 4.70
C ILE A 19 25.99 5.97 3.80
N THR A 20 26.94 6.91 3.89
CA THR A 20 28.16 6.93 3.07
C THR A 20 29.26 5.97 3.52
N LEU A 21 29.09 5.30 4.68
CA LEU A 21 30.11 4.45 5.27
C LEU A 21 30.48 3.26 4.38
N ASN A 22 29.51 2.72 3.63
CA ASN A 22 29.70 1.52 2.81
C ASN A 22 29.16 1.72 1.38
N ARG A 23 29.91 1.21 0.40
CA ARG A 23 29.48 1.17 -1.01
C ARG A 23 28.14 0.44 -1.17
N VAL A 24 27.89 -0.63 -0.40
CA VAL A 24 26.64 -1.41 -0.48
C VAL A 24 25.44 -0.63 0.05
N THR A 25 25.58 0.09 1.18
CA THR A 25 24.49 0.91 1.76
C THR A 25 24.16 2.08 0.84
N SER A 26 25.18 2.74 0.29
CA SER A 26 25.01 3.82 -0.69
C SER A 26 24.29 3.33 -1.96
N LEU A 27 24.71 2.20 -2.53
CA LEU A 27 24.06 1.60 -3.70
C LEU A 27 22.60 1.23 -3.42
N PHE A 28 22.31 0.62 -2.26
CA PHE A 28 20.96 0.27 -1.85
C PHE A 28 20.05 1.50 -1.65
N PHE A 29 20.59 2.57 -1.06
CA PHE A 29 19.87 3.83 -0.89
C PHE A 29 19.56 4.49 -2.23
N LEU A 30 20.57 4.67 -3.10
CA LEU A 30 20.41 5.27 -4.42
C LEU A 30 19.41 4.47 -5.27
N PHE A 31 19.55 3.14 -5.27
CA PHE A 31 18.62 2.27 -5.97
C PHE A 31 17.18 2.42 -5.44
N SER A 32 16.99 2.41 -4.11
CA SER A 32 15.68 2.60 -3.49
C SER A 32 15.06 3.96 -3.83
N PHE A 33 15.88 5.01 -3.89
CA PHE A 33 15.48 6.35 -4.27
C PHE A 33 15.00 6.39 -5.72
N PHE A 34 15.84 5.98 -6.68
CA PHE A 34 15.48 6.02 -8.10
C PHE A 34 14.27 5.13 -8.41
N PHE A 35 14.21 3.94 -7.82
CA PHE A 35 13.06 3.04 -7.98
C PHE A 35 11.77 3.65 -7.44
N CYS A 36 11.80 4.29 -6.26
CA CYS A 36 10.63 4.98 -5.70
C CYS A 36 10.07 6.04 -6.65
N PHE A 37 10.92 6.88 -7.23
CA PHE A 37 10.49 7.94 -8.15
C PHE A 37 10.03 7.39 -9.50
N ALA A 38 10.77 6.45 -10.09
CA ALA A 38 10.37 5.80 -11.34
C ALA A 38 8.98 5.15 -11.21
N GLN A 39 8.76 4.46 -10.09
CA GLN A 39 7.50 3.81 -9.79
C GLN A 39 6.35 4.79 -9.56
N ALA A 40 6.60 5.88 -8.82
CA ALA A 40 5.60 6.94 -8.62
C ALA A 40 5.21 7.62 -9.95
N VAL A 41 6.15 7.78 -10.88
CA VAL A 41 5.89 8.33 -12.22
C VAL A 41 4.99 7.39 -13.05
N ILE A 42 5.32 6.10 -13.11
CA ILE A 42 4.49 5.11 -13.83
C ILE A 42 3.06 5.07 -13.27
N GLN A 43 2.93 5.02 -11.95
CA GLN A 43 1.61 5.02 -11.30
C GLN A 43 0.85 6.34 -11.50
N SER A 44 1.55 7.47 -11.60
CA SER A 44 0.91 8.75 -11.95
C SER A 44 0.33 8.74 -13.37
N PHE A 45 0.99 8.07 -14.33
CA PHE A 45 0.41 7.86 -15.65
C PHE A 45 -0.84 6.98 -15.59
N LEU A 46 -0.84 5.90 -14.79
CA LEU A 46 -2.03 5.07 -14.58
C LEU A 46 -3.19 5.87 -13.98
N ILE A 47 -2.92 6.72 -12.96
CA ILE A 47 -3.90 7.63 -12.37
C ILE A 47 -4.46 8.61 -13.41
N SER A 48 -3.61 9.17 -14.27
CA SER A 48 -4.05 10.09 -15.32
C SER A 48 -4.98 9.39 -16.32
N VAL A 49 -4.60 8.20 -16.80
CA VAL A 49 -5.42 7.41 -17.72
C VAL A 49 -6.76 7.04 -17.08
N ASP A 50 -6.75 6.50 -15.86
CA ASP A 50 -7.98 6.14 -15.14
C ASP A 50 -8.86 7.39 -14.88
N GLY A 51 -8.25 8.54 -14.59
CA GLY A 51 -8.92 9.82 -14.34
C GLY A 51 -9.60 10.45 -15.56
N ASP A 52 -8.94 10.42 -16.72
CA ASP A 52 -9.51 10.92 -17.98
C ASP A 52 -10.76 10.10 -18.36
N TRP A 53 -10.67 8.77 -18.28
CA TRP A 53 -11.78 7.88 -18.59
C TRP A 53 -12.90 7.92 -17.55
N ASN A 54 -12.56 8.10 -16.27
CA ASN A 54 -13.55 8.34 -15.21
C ASN A 54 -14.33 9.64 -15.47
N THR A 55 -13.69 10.68 -16.00
CA THR A 55 -14.35 11.95 -16.34
C THR A 55 -15.32 11.79 -17.51
N ILE A 56 -14.93 11.06 -18.56
CA ILE A 56 -15.78 10.80 -19.73
C ILE A 56 -17.00 9.95 -19.33
N VAL A 57 -16.77 8.77 -18.76
CA VAL A 57 -17.84 7.84 -18.39
C VAL A 57 -18.71 8.45 -17.28
N GLY A 58 -18.10 9.14 -16.31
CA GLY A 58 -18.80 9.86 -15.26
C GLY A 58 -19.67 10.99 -15.80
N GLY A 59 -19.22 11.69 -16.84
CA GLY A 59 -20.01 12.68 -17.55
C GLY A 59 -21.26 12.08 -18.20
N ILE A 60 -21.13 10.95 -18.88
CA ILE A 60 -22.25 10.23 -19.51
C ILE A 60 -23.26 9.79 -18.45
N VAL A 61 -22.79 9.10 -17.41
CA VAL A 61 -23.64 8.59 -16.32
C VAL A 61 -24.35 9.72 -15.58
N LYS A 62 -23.66 10.85 -15.35
CA LYS A 62 -24.25 12.02 -14.70
C LYS A 62 -25.36 12.67 -15.55
N GLN A 63 -25.18 12.75 -16.88
CA GLN A 63 -26.21 13.32 -17.75
C GLN A 63 -27.45 12.41 -17.91
N GLY A 64 -27.30 11.09 -17.77
CA GLY A 64 -28.44 10.16 -17.75
C GLY A 64 -29.29 10.22 -16.47
N ASN A 65 -28.94 11.09 -15.52
CA ASN A 65 -29.68 11.35 -14.28
C ASN A 65 -30.03 10.07 -13.49
N LEU A 66 -29.07 9.14 -13.38
CA LEU A 66 -29.28 7.91 -12.64
C LEU A 66 -29.46 8.20 -11.14
N PRO A 67 -30.40 7.50 -10.45
CA PRO A 67 -30.54 7.61 -9.00
C PRO A 67 -29.24 7.26 -8.29
N ARG A 68 -28.77 8.13 -7.38
CA ARG A 68 -27.51 7.92 -6.62
C ARG A 68 -27.55 6.73 -5.67
N GLU A 69 -28.75 6.23 -5.37
CA GLU A 69 -28.99 5.11 -4.46
C GLU A 69 -28.80 3.74 -5.13
N GLN A 70 -28.60 3.73 -6.45
CA GLN A 70 -28.44 2.51 -7.23
C GLN A 70 -26.97 2.24 -7.53
N PHE A 71 -26.55 0.99 -7.33
CA PHE A 71 -25.26 0.49 -7.81
C PHE A 71 -25.47 -0.71 -8.72
N VAL A 72 -24.44 -1.04 -9.49
CA VAL A 72 -24.44 -2.22 -10.34
C VAL A 72 -23.66 -3.35 -9.68
N ASP A 73 -24.33 -4.47 -9.51
CA ASP A 73 -23.72 -5.74 -9.11
C ASP A 73 -23.45 -6.58 -10.37
N TYR A 74 -22.19 -7.00 -10.52
CA TYR A 74 -21.77 -7.88 -11.59
C TYR A 74 -21.63 -9.30 -11.03
N ASN A 75 -22.37 -10.23 -11.61
CA ASN A 75 -22.19 -11.65 -11.34
C ASN A 75 -22.03 -12.41 -12.66
N GLY A 76 -20.85 -12.96 -12.90
CA GLY A 76 -20.63 -13.77 -14.09
C GLY A 76 -19.41 -14.68 -13.98
N ARG A 77 -19.56 -15.91 -14.51
CA ARG A 77 -18.52 -16.93 -14.64
C ARG A 77 -18.74 -17.69 -15.95
N ASN A 78 -17.64 -18.04 -16.63
CA ASN A 78 -17.63 -18.94 -17.78
C ASN A 78 -18.61 -18.56 -18.90
N GLY A 79 -18.68 -17.27 -19.28
CA GLY A 79 -19.54 -16.80 -20.37
C GLY A 79 -20.98 -16.47 -19.98
N ASN A 80 -21.43 -16.86 -18.78
CA ASN A 80 -22.72 -16.41 -18.26
C ASN A 80 -22.51 -15.10 -17.51
N TYR A 81 -22.99 -14.00 -18.09
CA TYR A 81 -22.87 -12.66 -17.54
C TYR A 81 -24.24 -12.18 -17.07
N SER A 82 -24.33 -11.75 -15.82
CA SER A 82 -25.50 -11.07 -15.29
C SER A 82 -25.09 -9.75 -14.65
N LEU A 83 -25.72 -8.68 -15.12
CA LEU A 83 -25.63 -7.36 -14.55
C LEU A 83 -26.95 -7.07 -13.85
N ARG A 84 -26.89 -6.63 -12.60
CA ARG A 84 -28.07 -6.30 -11.82
C ARG A 84 -27.92 -4.91 -11.25
N ILE A 85 -29.00 -4.14 -11.28
CA ILE A 85 -29.06 -2.85 -10.60
C ILE A 85 -29.68 -3.05 -9.23
N CYS A 86 -28.97 -2.64 -8.19
CA CYS A 86 -29.31 -2.90 -6.80
C CYS A 86 -29.55 -1.57 -6.08
N THR A 87 -30.64 -1.51 -5.31
CA THR A 87 -30.94 -0.41 -4.36
C THR A 87 -30.41 -0.69 -2.95
N GLY A 88 -29.94 -1.93 -2.73
CA GLY A 88 -29.38 -2.36 -1.46
C GLY A 88 -28.48 -3.58 -1.64
N VAL A 89 -27.58 -3.80 -0.68
CA VAL A 89 -26.63 -4.93 -0.72
C VAL A 89 -27.39 -6.25 -0.83
N PRO A 90 -27.08 -7.12 -1.81
CA PRO A 90 -27.75 -8.41 -1.93
C PRO A 90 -27.42 -9.30 -0.73
N VAL A 91 -28.43 -9.66 0.06
CA VAL A 91 -28.31 -10.58 1.20
C VAL A 91 -29.03 -11.87 0.87
N VAL A 92 -28.35 -12.99 1.07
CA VAL A 92 -28.96 -14.33 0.94
C VAL A 92 -30.18 -14.42 1.87
N GLY A 93 -31.37 -14.65 1.31
CA GLY A 93 -32.61 -14.84 2.05
C GLY A 93 -33.47 -13.59 2.30
N ARG A 94 -33.11 -12.42 1.75
CA ARG A 94 -33.97 -11.22 1.77
C ARG A 94 -34.61 -10.98 0.40
N ALA A 95 -35.75 -10.28 0.35
CA ALA A 95 -36.42 -9.92 -0.90
C ALA A 95 -35.42 -9.25 -1.86
N ASN A 96 -35.48 -9.61 -3.15
CA ASN A 96 -34.53 -9.16 -4.19
C ASN A 96 -34.53 -7.63 -4.28
N THR A 97 -33.52 -6.99 -3.68
CA THR A 97 -33.23 -5.54 -3.82
C THR A 97 -32.60 -5.19 -5.16
N CYS A 98 -32.33 -6.21 -5.97
CA CYS A 98 -31.64 -6.12 -7.25
C CYS A 98 -32.57 -6.55 -8.38
N GLN A 99 -32.65 -5.72 -9.42
CA GLN A 99 -33.37 -6.03 -10.65
C GLN A 99 -32.36 -6.41 -11.74
N PRO A 100 -32.64 -7.43 -12.57
CA PRO A 100 -31.75 -7.79 -13.67
C PRO A 100 -31.74 -6.66 -14.70
N LEU A 101 -30.54 -6.17 -15.03
CA LEU A 101 -30.33 -5.15 -16.06
C LEU A 101 -29.97 -5.81 -17.40
N TYR A 102 -29.09 -6.81 -17.33
CA TYR A 102 -28.65 -7.57 -18.49
C TYR A 102 -28.32 -9.01 -18.06
N THR A 103 -28.73 -10.00 -18.84
CA THR A 103 -28.35 -11.41 -18.64
C THR A 103 -28.10 -12.04 -20.00
N SER A 104 -27.01 -12.78 -20.16
CA SER A 104 -26.63 -13.44 -21.43
C SER A 104 -27.70 -14.35 -22.01
N ASP A 105 -28.58 -14.90 -21.17
CA ASP A 105 -29.57 -15.93 -21.54
C ASP A 105 -30.90 -15.33 -22.03
N ILE A 106 -31.09 -14.00 -21.92
CA ILE A 106 -32.34 -13.34 -22.29
C ILE A 106 -32.23 -12.87 -23.74
N SER A 107 -32.69 -13.72 -24.67
CA SER A 107 -32.78 -13.43 -26.11
C SER A 107 -33.85 -12.38 -26.47
N ASP A 108 -34.63 -11.92 -25.49
CA ASP A 108 -35.88 -11.17 -25.68
C ASP A 108 -35.72 -9.65 -25.66
N THR A 109 -34.50 -9.11 -25.52
CA THR A 109 -34.30 -7.69 -25.80
C THR A 109 -34.46 -7.47 -27.29
N THR A 110 -35.62 -6.92 -27.67
CA THR A 110 -35.86 -6.36 -29.01
C THR A 110 -34.61 -5.63 -29.44
N PRO A 111 -33.88 -6.11 -30.46
CA PRO A 111 -32.64 -5.47 -30.87
C PRO A 111 -33.00 -4.02 -31.21
N SER A 112 -32.44 -3.07 -30.46
CA SER A 112 -32.47 -1.67 -30.88
C SER A 112 -31.91 -1.66 -32.29
N SER A 113 -32.77 -1.46 -33.29
CA SER A 113 -32.44 -1.65 -34.71
C SER A 113 -31.47 -0.60 -35.24
N ARG A 114 -30.82 0.16 -34.34
CA ARG A 114 -29.77 1.11 -34.67
C ARG A 114 -28.46 0.34 -34.65
N ASN A 115 -28.04 -0.08 -35.83
CA ASN A 115 -26.64 -0.42 -36.09
C ASN A 115 -25.80 0.82 -35.80
N PHE A 116 -25.34 0.97 -34.55
CA PHE A 116 -24.23 1.84 -34.24
C PHE A 116 -23.02 1.26 -34.95
N SER A 117 -22.77 1.73 -36.16
CA SER A 117 -21.50 1.53 -36.84
C SER A 117 -20.41 1.96 -35.86
N SER A 118 -19.36 1.15 -35.75
CA SER A 118 -18.26 1.35 -34.82
C SER A 118 -17.92 2.82 -34.69
N LEU A 119 -17.64 3.24 -33.47
CA LEU A 119 -17.09 4.55 -33.16
C LEU A 119 -15.63 4.65 -33.67
N ASP A 120 -15.39 4.29 -34.94
CA ASP A 120 -14.12 4.39 -35.65
C ASP A 120 -13.55 5.82 -35.57
N TRP A 121 -14.41 6.82 -35.39
CA TRP A 121 -14.00 8.21 -35.20
C TRP A 121 -13.53 8.54 -33.78
N MET A 122 -13.87 7.73 -32.77
CA MET A 122 -13.33 7.83 -31.41
C MET A 122 -11.95 7.19 -31.24
N LEU A 123 -11.31 6.74 -32.34
CA LEU A 123 -9.89 6.99 -32.69
C LEU A 123 -9.11 5.76 -33.17
N PRO A 124 -8.55 5.82 -34.39
CA PRO A 124 -7.39 5.02 -34.74
C PRO A 124 -6.09 5.63 -34.20
N HIS A 125 -6.06 6.91 -33.80
CA HIS A 125 -4.82 7.71 -33.62
C HIS A 125 -4.71 8.58 -32.35
N GLY A 126 -5.42 8.28 -31.25
CA GLY A 126 -5.13 8.92 -29.94
C GLY A 126 -5.46 10.42 -29.83
N GLY A 127 -6.58 10.84 -30.40
CA GLY A 127 -7.12 12.19 -30.18
C GLY A 127 -7.52 12.43 -28.73
N ASP A 128 -7.56 13.70 -28.39
CA ASP A 128 -7.76 14.16 -27.02
C ASP A 128 -9.17 13.78 -26.51
N PRO A 129 -9.30 12.97 -25.44
CA PRO A 129 -10.60 12.68 -24.82
C PRO A 129 -11.36 13.94 -24.38
N ARG A 130 -10.67 15.08 -24.23
CA ARG A 130 -11.29 16.39 -23.94
C ARG A 130 -12.12 16.97 -25.09
N GLY A 131 -12.02 16.41 -26.29
CA GLY A 131 -12.81 16.83 -27.46
C GLY A 131 -14.25 16.30 -27.50
N LEU A 132 -14.71 15.57 -26.48
CA LEU A 132 -16.07 15.03 -26.41
C LEU A 132 -17.01 15.99 -25.69
N THR A 133 -18.14 16.28 -26.32
CA THR A 133 -19.25 17.02 -25.71
C THR A 133 -20.35 16.02 -25.33
N ILE A 134 -20.80 16.09 -24.09
CA ILE A 134 -21.80 15.19 -23.52
C ILE A 134 -23.00 16.04 -23.12
N GLN A 135 -24.13 15.84 -23.78
CA GLN A 135 -25.37 16.59 -23.56
C GLN A 135 -26.50 15.63 -23.22
N GLY A 136 -27.24 15.90 -22.14
CA GLY A 136 -28.50 15.20 -21.87
C GLY A 136 -29.61 15.83 -22.71
N SER A 137 -30.42 15.01 -23.39
CA SER A 137 -31.63 15.48 -24.05
C SER A 137 -32.82 15.26 -23.12
N PRO A 138 -33.57 16.31 -22.74
CA PRO A 138 -34.78 16.16 -21.94
C PRO A 138 -35.90 15.67 -22.86
N ASP A 139 -36.05 14.35 -22.98
CA ASP A 139 -37.15 13.73 -23.72
C ASP A 139 -38.15 13.10 -22.74
N GLU A 140 -39.40 12.93 -23.14
CA GLU A 140 -40.50 12.51 -22.25
C GLU A 140 -40.39 11.04 -21.77
N GLN A 141 -39.52 10.24 -22.39
CA GLN A 141 -39.41 8.78 -22.19
C GLN A 141 -38.11 8.34 -21.48
N GLY A 142 -37.34 9.29 -20.98
CA GLY A 142 -36.01 9.10 -20.40
C GLY A 142 -35.08 10.22 -20.88
N ASN A 143 -33.92 10.39 -20.26
CA ASN A 143 -32.94 11.39 -20.69
C ASN A 143 -31.88 10.72 -21.56
N PRO A 144 -32.10 10.49 -22.88
CA PRO A 144 -31.05 9.94 -23.72
C PRO A 144 -29.85 10.89 -23.71
N VAL A 145 -28.66 10.30 -23.67
CA VAL A 145 -27.42 11.06 -23.61
C VAL A 145 -26.81 11.13 -24.99
N ILE A 146 -26.63 12.33 -25.52
CA ILE A 146 -25.99 12.56 -26.81
C ILE A 146 -24.51 12.83 -26.57
N VAL A 147 -23.66 11.96 -27.12
CA VAL A 147 -22.21 12.13 -27.14
C VAL A 147 -21.81 12.58 -28.54
N SER A 148 -21.18 13.75 -28.66
CA SER A 148 -20.76 14.29 -29.95
C SER A 148 -19.35 14.84 -29.93
N GLN A 149 -18.64 14.75 -31.05
CA GLN A 149 -17.31 15.30 -31.19
C GLN A 149 -17.36 16.82 -31.34
N SER A 150 -16.59 17.56 -30.54
CA SER A 150 -16.54 19.03 -30.58
C SER A 150 -16.18 19.58 -31.97
N ASN A 151 -15.41 18.82 -32.76
CA ASN A 151 -14.93 19.25 -34.07
C ASN A 151 -15.84 18.82 -35.23
N ASN A 152 -16.77 17.87 -35.01
CA ASN A 152 -17.62 17.30 -36.05
C ASN A 152 -19.02 16.98 -35.48
N ALA A 153 -19.92 17.97 -35.52
CA ALA A 153 -21.29 17.82 -35.02
C ALA A 153 -22.12 16.73 -35.73
N GLY A 154 -21.69 16.26 -36.90
CA GLY A 154 -22.33 15.14 -37.60
C GLY A 154 -22.09 13.76 -36.95
N ASN A 155 -21.08 13.65 -36.09
CA ASN A 155 -20.73 12.40 -35.40
C ASN A 155 -21.34 12.40 -33.99
N THR A 156 -22.65 12.21 -33.93
CA THR A 156 -23.40 12.11 -32.66
C THR A 156 -23.85 10.68 -32.41
N VAL A 157 -23.66 10.20 -31.19
CA VAL A 157 -24.16 8.91 -30.72
C VAL A 157 -25.15 9.16 -29.59
N THR A 158 -26.39 8.71 -29.79
CA THR A 158 -27.46 8.81 -28.78
C THR A 158 -27.48 7.52 -27.95
N LEU A 159 -27.14 7.62 -26.67
CA LEU A 159 -27.13 6.50 -25.73
C LEU A 159 -28.49 6.38 -25.04
N ASP A 160 -29.05 5.17 -25.08
CA ASP A 160 -30.28 4.84 -24.36
C ASP A 160 -30.04 4.74 -22.85
N GLN A 161 -31.10 4.92 -22.05
CA GLN A 161 -31.05 4.89 -20.59
C GLN A 161 -30.50 3.57 -20.05
N LEU A 162 -30.89 2.44 -20.67
CA LEU A 162 -30.37 1.11 -20.32
C LEU A 162 -28.84 1.05 -20.52
N CYS A 163 -28.33 1.64 -21.60
CA CYS A 163 -26.90 1.68 -21.84
C CYS A 163 -26.16 2.55 -20.82
N VAL A 164 -26.74 3.70 -20.46
CA VAL A 164 -26.17 4.58 -19.42
C VAL A 164 -26.12 3.88 -18.06
N GLN A 165 -27.14 3.07 -17.72
CA GLN A 165 -27.13 2.23 -16.52
C GLN A 165 -26.01 1.18 -16.55
N ILE A 166 -25.79 0.51 -17.69
CA ILE A 166 -24.69 -0.47 -17.85
C ILE A 166 -23.32 0.23 -17.68
N LEU A 167 -23.16 1.46 -18.19
CA LEU A 167 -21.92 2.25 -18.05
C LEU A 167 -21.56 2.63 -16.61
N SER A 168 -22.47 2.49 -15.65
CA SER A 168 -22.12 2.70 -14.23
C SER A 168 -21.18 1.61 -13.66
N TYR A 169 -21.18 0.40 -14.23
CA TYR A 169 -20.24 -0.67 -13.85
C TYR A 169 -18.77 -0.30 -14.14
N PRO A 170 -18.37 0.05 -15.38
CA PRO A 170 -16.99 0.46 -15.64
C PRO A 170 -16.63 1.75 -14.91
N LEU A 171 -17.59 2.67 -14.68
CA LEU A 171 -17.35 3.86 -13.87
C LEU A 171 -16.91 3.53 -12.45
N GLN A 172 -17.66 2.66 -11.75
CA GLN A 172 -17.31 2.19 -10.42
C GLN A 172 -15.92 1.54 -10.41
N ARG A 173 -15.61 0.75 -11.45
CA ARG A 173 -14.31 0.10 -11.57
C ARG A 173 -13.16 1.07 -11.77
N LEU A 174 -13.33 2.09 -12.60
CA LEU A 174 -12.33 3.16 -12.85
C LEU A 174 -12.03 3.94 -11.57
N GLN A 175 -13.05 4.26 -10.77
CA GLN A 175 -12.88 4.92 -9.47
C GLN A 175 -12.07 4.05 -8.51
N PHE A 176 -12.33 2.74 -8.47
CA PHE A 176 -11.60 1.81 -7.61
C PHE A 176 -10.14 1.67 -8.04
N SER A 177 -9.88 1.60 -9.35
CA SER A 177 -8.50 1.59 -9.88
C SER A 177 -7.76 2.88 -9.52
N THR A 178 -8.38 4.05 -9.71
CA THR A 178 -7.77 5.35 -9.36
C THR A 178 -7.35 5.41 -7.89
N ARG A 179 -8.24 5.00 -6.97
CA ARG A 179 -7.98 4.96 -5.52
C ARG A 179 -6.86 3.97 -5.16
N GLU A 180 -6.84 2.83 -5.84
CA GLU A 180 -5.80 1.82 -5.69
C GLU A 180 -4.43 2.34 -6.11
N GLU A 181 -4.33 2.98 -7.28
CA GLU A 181 -3.05 3.53 -7.77
C GLU A 181 -2.53 4.66 -6.86
N ILE A 182 -3.40 5.52 -6.31
CA ILE A 182 -3.00 6.55 -5.33
C ILE A 182 -2.38 5.89 -4.08
N ALA A 183 -3.01 4.86 -3.55
CA ALA A 183 -2.49 4.13 -2.39
C ALA A 183 -1.15 3.45 -2.71
N LEU A 184 -0.99 2.92 -3.93
CA LEU A 184 0.27 2.35 -4.37
C LEU A 184 1.37 3.40 -4.50
N VAL A 185 1.09 4.62 -4.99
CA VAL A 185 2.07 5.73 -5.00
C VAL A 185 2.55 6.05 -3.59
N VAL A 186 1.62 6.20 -2.65
CA VAL A 186 1.95 6.45 -1.24
C VAL A 186 2.79 5.31 -0.65
N SER A 187 2.50 4.06 -1.03
CA SER A 187 3.28 2.89 -0.60
C SER A 187 4.75 2.95 -1.03
N GLN A 188 5.05 3.53 -2.20
CA GLN A 188 6.43 3.64 -2.68
C GLN A 188 7.26 4.58 -1.81
N PHE A 189 6.70 5.75 -1.50
CA PHE A 189 7.34 6.70 -0.59
C PHE A 189 7.45 6.12 0.82
N TRP A 190 6.45 5.33 1.26
CA TRP A 190 6.52 4.63 2.53
C TRP A 190 7.65 3.60 2.57
N PHE A 191 7.80 2.76 1.55
CA PHE A 191 8.90 1.79 1.44
C PHE A 191 10.27 2.47 1.31
N PHE A 192 10.35 3.60 0.63
CA PHE A 192 11.58 4.40 0.66
C PHE A 192 11.88 4.91 2.08
N GLY A 193 10.88 5.43 2.80
CA GLY A 193 11.04 5.80 4.20
C GLY A 193 11.57 4.64 5.04
N LEU A 194 10.92 3.46 4.95
CA LEU A 194 11.36 2.24 5.65
C LEU A 194 12.79 1.83 5.28
N SER A 195 13.23 2.03 4.03
CA SER A 195 14.60 1.71 3.62
C SER A 195 15.62 2.66 4.24
N VAL A 196 15.30 3.95 4.37
CA VAL A 196 16.11 4.91 5.13
C VAL A 196 16.19 4.52 6.60
N PHE A 197 15.07 4.15 7.23
CA PHE A 197 15.06 3.64 8.60
C PHE A 197 15.92 2.38 8.76
N ALA A 198 15.85 1.44 7.82
CA ALA A 198 16.65 0.22 7.84
C ALA A 198 18.16 0.49 7.83
N ILE A 199 18.61 1.52 7.09
CA ILE A 199 20.02 1.92 7.02
C ILE A 199 20.44 2.67 8.29
N ILE A 200 19.67 3.66 8.73
CA ILE A 200 20.01 4.49 9.90
C ILE A 200 20.15 3.64 11.16
N PHE A 201 19.23 2.68 11.32
CA PHE A 201 19.17 1.81 12.51
C PHE A 201 19.87 0.47 12.31
N GLU A 202 20.54 0.24 11.16
CA GLU A 202 21.23 -1.00 10.82
C GLU A 202 20.36 -2.24 11.15
N SER A 203 19.10 -2.21 10.70
CA SER A 203 18.03 -3.05 11.25
C SER A 203 17.61 -4.18 10.31
N PRO A 204 17.97 -5.44 10.62
CA PRO A 204 17.54 -6.61 9.85
C PRO A 204 16.03 -6.76 9.65
N PRO A 205 15.15 -6.57 10.67
CA PRO A 205 13.71 -6.75 10.47
C PRO A 205 13.11 -5.69 9.53
N HIS A 206 13.65 -4.47 9.47
CA HIS A 206 13.19 -3.48 8.48
C HIS A 206 13.56 -3.93 7.05
N LEU A 207 14.78 -4.44 6.85
CA LEU A 207 15.20 -5.00 5.56
C LEU A 207 14.32 -6.19 5.14
N LEU A 208 14.02 -7.10 6.07
CA LEU A 208 13.15 -8.24 5.79
C LEU A 208 11.73 -7.78 5.43
N ALA A 209 11.16 -6.84 6.19
CA ALA A 209 9.86 -6.27 5.90
C ALA A 209 9.81 -5.58 4.52
N LEU A 210 10.89 -4.88 4.13
CA LEU A 210 11.01 -4.31 2.79
C LEU A 210 11.03 -5.38 1.71
N VAL A 211 11.80 -6.46 1.87
CA VAL A 211 11.83 -7.56 0.90
C VAL A 211 10.44 -8.18 0.73
N ILE A 212 9.73 -8.42 1.84
CA ILE A 212 8.36 -8.95 1.80
C ILE A 212 7.42 -7.94 1.11
N GLY A 213 7.47 -6.66 1.49
CA GLY A 213 6.63 -5.61 0.92
C GLY A 213 6.85 -5.43 -0.58
N ARG A 214 8.10 -5.46 -1.04
CA ARG A 214 8.46 -5.39 -2.47
C ARG A 214 7.98 -6.62 -3.24
N THR A 215 8.11 -7.82 -2.66
CA THR A 215 7.58 -9.05 -3.26
C THR A 215 6.05 -8.99 -3.40
N LEU A 216 5.35 -8.53 -2.35
CA LEU A 216 3.89 -8.35 -2.39
C LEU A 216 3.47 -7.30 -3.41
N ALA A 217 4.20 -6.19 -3.55
CA ALA A 217 3.94 -5.18 -4.56
C ALA A 217 4.12 -5.72 -5.99
N ALA A 218 5.16 -6.52 -6.25
CA ALA A 218 5.35 -7.19 -7.54
C ALA A 218 4.23 -8.20 -7.85
N GLY A 219 3.82 -8.99 -6.86
CA GLY A 219 2.69 -9.89 -6.97
C GLY A 219 1.37 -9.15 -7.25
N TRP A 220 1.15 -8.02 -6.57
CA TRP A 220 -0.02 -7.17 -6.77
C TRP A 220 -0.04 -6.57 -8.18
N SER A 221 1.07 -6.02 -8.66
CA SER A 221 1.18 -5.46 -10.02
C SER A 221 0.86 -6.51 -11.10
N THR A 222 1.34 -7.74 -10.91
CA THR A 222 1.01 -8.88 -11.80
C THR A 222 -0.48 -9.21 -11.77
N TYR A 223 -1.07 -9.27 -10.58
CA TYR A 223 -2.51 -9.50 -10.41
C TYR A 223 -3.34 -8.37 -11.05
N ALA A 224 -2.92 -7.12 -10.91
CA ALA A 224 -3.57 -5.96 -11.51
C ALA A 224 -3.56 -6.03 -13.05
N LEU A 225 -2.45 -6.46 -13.66
CA LEU A 225 -2.36 -6.70 -15.11
C LEU A 225 -3.37 -7.76 -15.57
N TRP A 226 -3.39 -8.93 -14.93
CA TRP A 226 -4.37 -9.99 -15.22
C TRP A 226 -5.81 -9.50 -15.05
N ARG A 227 -6.08 -8.80 -13.95
CA ARG A 227 -7.41 -8.26 -13.63
C ARG A 227 -7.87 -7.23 -14.65
N ASN A 228 -6.97 -6.41 -15.18
CA ASN A 228 -7.29 -5.44 -16.23
C ASN A 228 -7.66 -6.13 -17.54
N GLY A 229 -6.96 -7.20 -17.93
CA GLY A 229 -7.32 -8.01 -19.10
C GLY A 229 -8.70 -8.66 -18.97
N ASN A 230 -8.99 -9.26 -17.81
CA ASN A 230 -10.31 -9.82 -17.54
C ASN A 230 -11.41 -8.74 -17.41
N PHE A 231 -11.06 -7.51 -17.00
CA PHE A 231 -12.00 -6.38 -17.04
C PHE A 231 -12.29 -5.93 -18.47
N ALA A 232 -11.28 -5.88 -19.34
CA ALA A 232 -11.43 -5.58 -20.76
C ALA A 232 -12.38 -6.57 -21.45
N ASP A 233 -12.18 -7.86 -21.19
CA ASP A 233 -13.03 -8.93 -21.71
C ASP A 233 -14.50 -8.75 -21.29
N ARG A 234 -14.75 -8.46 -20.01
CA ARG A 234 -16.11 -8.21 -19.51
C ARG A 234 -16.76 -6.99 -20.15
N VAL A 235 -16.02 -5.89 -20.29
CA VAL A 235 -16.55 -4.67 -20.92
C VAL A 235 -16.88 -4.93 -22.39
N GLN A 236 -16.05 -5.67 -23.11
CA GLN A 236 -16.32 -6.07 -24.48
C GLN A 236 -17.62 -6.89 -24.58
N HIS A 237 -17.80 -7.87 -23.70
CA HIS A 237 -19.00 -8.72 -23.71
C HIS A 237 -20.28 -8.01 -23.26
N LEU A 238 -20.18 -7.05 -22.33
CA LEU A 238 -21.33 -6.32 -21.79
C LEU A 238 -21.73 -5.12 -22.64
N ILE A 239 -20.77 -4.48 -23.31
CA ILE A 239 -20.95 -3.17 -23.94
C ILE A 239 -20.56 -3.19 -25.42
N GLY A 240 -19.43 -3.80 -25.79
CA GLY A 240 -18.85 -3.71 -27.13
C GLY A 240 -19.44 -4.67 -28.17
N ASN A 241 -19.93 -5.85 -27.77
CA ASN A 241 -20.41 -6.87 -28.72
C ASN A 241 -21.77 -6.51 -29.35
N SER A 242 -21.93 -6.90 -30.62
CA SER A 242 -23.20 -6.81 -31.34
C SER A 242 -24.27 -7.64 -30.66
N GLY A 243 -25.42 -7.04 -30.36
CA GLY A 243 -26.51 -7.69 -29.61
C GLY A 243 -26.56 -7.33 -28.12
N THR A 244 -25.57 -6.57 -27.61
CA THR A 244 -25.71 -5.91 -26.31
C THR A 244 -26.60 -4.67 -26.42
N PRO A 245 -27.26 -4.22 -25.32
CA PRO A 245 -28.09 -3.01 -25.35
C PRO A 245 -27.33 -1.73 -25.72
N CYS A 246 -26.02 -1.70 -25.50
CA CYS A 246 -25.17 -0.56 -25.83
C CYS A 246 -24.60 -0.63 -27.25
N ASN A 247 -24.10 -1.80 -27.67
CA ASN A 247 -23.30 -1.98 -28.90
C ASN A 247 -22.30 -0.83 -29.12
N LEU A 248 -21.52 -0.52 -28.07
CA LEU A 248 -20.71 0.68 -27.94
C LEU A 248 -19.27 0.31 -27.57
N ASP A 249 -18.36 0.45 -28.53
CA ASP A 249 -16.94 0.10 -28.33
C ASP A 249 -16.06 1.34 -28.05
N ILE A 250 -16.22 1.94 -26.86
CA ILE A 250 -15.46 3.15 -26.47
C ILE A 250 -14.17 2.84 -25.70
N PHE A 251 -14.02 1.67 -25.10
CA PHE A 251 -12.91 1.36 -24.19
C PHE A 251 -11.61 0.77 -24.79
N PRO A 252 -11.49 0.33 -26.06
CA PRO A 252 -10.23 -0.23 -26.57
C PRO A 252 -9.01 0.69 -26.37
N PRO A 253 -9.08 2.02 -26.61
CA PRO A 253 -7.94 2.90 -26.39
C PRO A 253 -7.51 2.98 -24.92
N TYR A 254 -8.48 2.96 -23.99
CA TYR A 254 -8.21 2.88 -22.55
C TYR A 254 -7.42 1.62 -22.22
N PHE A 255 -7.92 0.45 -22.61
CA PHE A 255 -7.30 -0.82 -22.27
C PHE A 255 -5.93 -0.99 -22.92
N HIS A 256 -5.75 -0.55 -24.17
CA HIS A 256 -4.47 -0.59 -24.85
C HIS A 256 -3.42 0.28 -24.12
N THR A 257 -3.76 1.54 -23.84
CA THR A 257 -2.86 2.48 -23.15
C THR A 257 -2.54 2.01 -21.74
N ARG A 258 -3.58 1.63 -20.98
CA ARG A 258 -3.43 1.17 -19.61
C ARG A 258 -2.61 -0.12 -19.52
N ASN A 259 -2.84 -1.09 -20.41
CA ASN A 259 -2.07 -2.34 -20.44
C ASN A 259 -0.60 -2.08 -20.74
N ALA A 260 -0.28 -1.18 -21.68
CA ALA A 260 1.11 -0.83 -21.99
C ALA A 260 1.85 -0.26 -20.76
N VAL A 261 1.22 0.68 -20.05
CA VAL A 261 1.80 1.26 -18.82
C VAL A 261 1.87 0.23 -17.68
N GLN A 262 0.85 -0.63 -17.53
CA GLN A 262 0.83 -1.69 -16.52
C GLN A 262 1.91 -2.76 -16.78
N ILE A 263 2.20 -3.10 -18.04
CA ILE A 263 3.31 -4.01 -18.37
C ILE A 263 4.65 -3.40 -17.95
N ALA A 264 4.85 -2.10 -18.22
CA ALA A 264 6.04 -1.38 -17.76
C ALA A 264 6.16 -1.39 -16.23
N ASP A 265 5.04 -1.22 -15.52
CA ASP A 265 4.95 -1.31 -14.06
C ASP A 265 5.40 -2.69 -13.53
N VAL A 266 4.89 -3.77 -14.13
CA VAL A 266 5.23 -5.15 -13.78
C VAL A 266 6.73 -5.41 -14.00
N VAL A 267 7.24 -5.04 -15.18
CA VAL A 267 8.66 -5.22 -15.53
C VAL A 267 9.54 -4.45 -14.53
N LEU A 268 9.20 -3.20 -14.22
CA LEU A 268 9.95 -2.37 -13.29
C LEU A 268 10.00 -2.99 -11.88
N HIS A 269 8.89 -3.55 -11.39
CA HIS A 269 8.87 -4.28 -10.11
C HIS A 269 9.75 -5.53 -10.11
N PHE A 270 9.70 -6.36 -11.15
CA PHE A 270 10.50 -7.59 -11.20
C PHE A 270 12.00 -7.32 -11.34
N VAL A 271 12.38 -6.37 -12.22
CA VAL A 271 13.78 -5.92 -12.33
C VAL A 271 14.25 -5.37 -11.00
N ALA A 272 13.41 -4.57 -10.34
CA ALA A 272 13.78 -4.00 -9.06
C ALA A 272 13.92 -5.06 -7.97
N LEU A 273 13.03 -6.04 -7.91
CA LEU A 273 13.11 -7.15 -6.96
C LEU A 273 14.38 -7.99 -7.18
N ALA A 274 14.74 -8.26 -8.44
CA ALA A 274 15.95 -8.99 -8.81
C ALA A 274 17.24 -8.29 -8.34
N ILE A 275 17.26 -6.95 -8.32
CA ILE A 275 18.37 -6.15 -7.79
C ILE A 275 18.28 -6.02 -6.26
N PHE A 276 17.08 -5.82 -5.72
CA PHE A 276 16.85 -5.54 -4.31
C PHE A 276 17.14 -6.75 -3.42
N LEU A 277 16.82 -7.97 -3.85
CA LEU A 277 17.09 -9.21 -3.12
C LEU A 277 18.58 -9.42 -2.80
N PRO A 278 19.50 -9.44 -3.78
CA PRO A 278 20.92 -9.63 -3.50
C PRO A 278 21.53 -8.48 -2.69
N LEU A 279 21.10 -7.23 -2.92
CA LEU A 279 21.56 -6.10 -2.10
C LEU A 279 21.10 -6.22 -0.64
N SER A 280 19.83 -6.55 -0.42
CA SER A 280 19.28 -6.76 0.92
C SER A 280 19.97 -7.93 1.63
N TRP A 281 20.24 -9.02 0.91
CA TRP A 281 20.97 -10.17 1.46
C TRP A 281 22.40 -9.81 1.89
N ARG A 282 23.12 -9.04 1.07
CA ARG A 282 24.47 -8.56 1.42
C ARG A 282 24.44 -7.63 2.63
N LEU A 283 23.46 -6.72 2.70
CA LEU A 283 23.28 -5.85 3.86
C LEU A 283 22.92 -6.62 5.12
N LEU A 284 22.06 -7.63 5.02
CA LEU A 284 21.72 -8.50 6.15
C LEU A 284 22.95 -9.21 6.71
N LYS A 285 23.79 -9.78 5.82
CA LYS A 285 25.07 -10.39 6.24
C LYS A 285 25.98 -9.38 6.93
N LEU A 286 26.10 -8.19 6.36
CA LEU A 286 26.95 -7.14 6.91
C LEU A 286 26.47 -6.67 8.29
N TYR A 287 25.18 -6.45 8.46
CA TYR A 287 24.60 -6.07 9.74
C TYR A 287 24.75 -7.18 10.78
N ASP A 288 24.61 -8.45 10.39
CA ASP A 288 24.84 -9.56 11.31
C ASP A 288 26.30 -9.60 11.77
N THR A 289 27.27 -9.48 10.84
CA THR A 289 28.70 -9.43 11.19
C THR A 289 29.04 -8.24 12.08
N LEU A 290 28.55 -7.02 11.76
CA LEU A 290 28.79 -5.82 12.57
C LEU A 290 28.16 -5.90 13.97
N THR A 291 27.04 -6.59 14.09
CA THR A 291 26.38 -6.79 15.39
C THR A 291 27.18 -7.73 16.29
N PHE A 292 27.94 -8.67 15.72
CA PHE A 292 28.77 -9.61 16.49
C PHE A 292 30.21 -9.14 16.71
N SER A 293 30.76 -8.26 15.86
CA SER A 293 32.16 -7.83 15.94
C SER A 293 32.44 -6.73 16.97
N ARG A 294 31.43 -5.94 17.37
CA ARG A 294 31.54 -5.05 18.54
C ARG A 294 31.26 -5.87 19.79
N VAL A 295 32.08 -5.75 20.84
CA VAL A 295 31.96 -6.47 22.14
C VAL A 295 30.49 -6.58 22.54
N GLY A 296 29.88 -7.70 22.16
CA GLY A 296 28.44 -7.77 22.04
C GLY A 296 27.80 -7.95 23.40
N PRO A 297 26.61 -7.38 23.66
CA PRO A 297 25.85 -7.74 24.83
C PRO A 297 25.59 -9.25 24.88
N PRO A 298 25.33 -9.82 26.07
CA PRO A 298 24.98 -11.23 26.21
C PRO A 298 23.80 -11.60 25.29
N LYS A 299 23.84 -12.80 24.71
CA LYS A 299 22.87 -13.30 23.70
C LYS A 299 21.41 -13.05 24.08
N THR A 300 21.08 -13.13 25.38
CA THR A 300 19.75 -12.84 25.91
C THR A 300 19.28 -11.41 25.59
N ILE A 301 20.11 -10.39 25.78
CA ILE A 301 19.76 -8.98 25.51
C ILE A 301 19.58 -8.75 24.02
N LEU A 302 20.41 -9.38 23.18
CA LEU A 302 20.29 -9.30 21.73
C LEU A 302 18.95 -9.85 21.24
N THR A 303 18.47 -10.96 21.81
CA THR A 303 17.15 -11.51 21.49
C THR A 303 16.02 -10.54 21.85
N ILE A 304 16.10 -9.87 23.01
CA ILE A 304 15.12 -8.85 23.42
C ILE A 304 15.10 -7.68 22.44
N TYR A 305 16.30 -7.20 22.07
CA TYR A 305 16.46 -6.12 21.12
C TYR A 305 15.85 -6.47 19.74
N ARG A 306 16.03 -7.71 19.27
CA ARG A 306 15.42 -8.20 18.03
C ARG A 306 13.89 -8.18 18.12
N TYR A 307 13.30 -8.63 19.22
CA TYR A 307 11.84 -8.54 19.42
C TYR A 307 11.35 -7.08 19.45
N PHE A 308 12.08 -6.19 20.12
CA PHE A 308 11.76 -4.75 20.11
C PHE A 308 11.75 -4.18 18.69
N LEU A 309 12.76 -4.50 17.88
CA LEU A 309 12.82 -4.05 16.50
C LEU A 309 11.67 -4.63 15.66
N VAL A 310 11.29 -5.90 15.89
CA VAL A 310 10.11 -6.51 15.23
C VAL A 310 8.82 -5.78 15.62
N VAL A 311 8.61 -5.47 16.91
CA VAL A 311 7.46 -4.65 17.34
C VAL A 311 7.48 -3.30 16.65
N PHE A 312 8.64 -2.64 16.57
CA PHE A 312 8.74 -1.33 15.96
C PHE A 312 8.43 -1.34 14.46
N VAL A 313 8.95 -2.31 13.71
CA VAL A 313 8.60 -2.53 12.30
C VAL A 313 7.11 -2.85 12.15
N GLY A 314 6.57 -3.71 13.01
CA GLY A 314 5.14 -4.03 13.06
C GLY A 314 4.30 -2.78 13.25
N LEU A 315 4.70 -1.88 14.15
CA LEU A 315 4.01 -0.60 14.35
C LEU A 315 4.07 0.31 13.13
N GLN A 316 5.22 0.45 12.48
CA GLN A 316 5.32 1.24 11.26
C GLN A 316 4.46 0.66 10.13
N LEU A 317 4.49 -0.65 9.91
CA LEU A 317 3.63 -1.31 8.93
C LEU A 317 2.15 -1.19 9.31
N ALA A 318 1.80 -1.28 10.59
CA ALA A 318 0.43 -1.12 11.07
C ALA A 318 -0.09 0.27 10.73
N VAL A 319 0.71 1.32 10.93
CA VAL A 319 0.32 2.70 10.56
C VAL A 319 -0.02 2.76 9.09
N PHE A 320 0.84 2.28 8.22
CA PHE A 320 0.61 2.33 6.79
C PHE A 320 -0.66 1.55 6.39
N PHE A 321 -0.71 0.25 6.71
CA PHE A 321 -1.81 -0.60 6.26
C PHE A 321 -3.15 -0.20 6.87
N LEU A 322 -3.18 0.17 8.15
CA LEU A 322 -4.40 0.60 8.82
C LEU A 322 -4.89 1.93 8.24
N VAL A 323 -4.01 2.93 8.06
CA VAL A 323 -4.39 4.23 7.50
C VAL A 323 -4.86 4.08 6.06
N VAL A 324 -4.19 3.27 5.23
CA VAL A 324 -4.63 3.03 3.85
C VAL A 324 -5.97 2.30 3.82
N ALA A 325 -6.13 1.19 4.55
CA ALA A 325 -7.40 0.46 4.60
C ALA A 325 -8.54 1.37 5.07
N MET A 326 -8.29 2.20 6.08
CA MET A 326 -9.27 3.18 6.57
C MET A 326 -9.59 4.28 5.57
N SER A 327 -8.57 4.83 4.91
CA SER A 327 -8.77 5.89 3.91
C SER A 327 -9.61 5.38 2.75
N LEU A 328 -9.35 4.16 2.27
CA LEU A 328 -10.14 3.51 1.22
C LEU A 328 -11.58 3.26 1.69
N TRP A 329 -11.79 2.81 2.92
CA TRP A 329 -13.13 2.57 3.47
C TRP A 329 -13.92 3.86 3.63
N VAL A 330 -13.32 4.91 4.21
CA VAL A 330 -13.97 6.21 4.40
C VAL A 330 -14.31 6.86 3.08
N ASP A 331 -13.42 6.77 2.10
CA ASP A 331 -13.69 7.29 0.77
C ASP A 331 -14.87 6.57 0.09
N GLN A 332 -15.02 5.25 0.30
CA GLN A 332 -16.22 4.52 -0.13
C GLN A 332 -17.48 4.96 0.62
N LEU A 333 -17.38 5.24 1.91
CA LEU A 333 -18.51 5.68 2.72
C LEU A 333 -18.99 7.10 2.41
N ILE A 334 -18.10 7.98 1.96
CA ILE A 334 -18.43 9.40 1.70
C ILE A 334 -18.71 9.63 0.23
N ASN A 335 -17.84 9.13 -0.64
CA ASN A 335 -17.86 9.42 -2.09
C ASN A 335 -18.36 8.23 -2.93
N GLY A 336 -18.49 7.03 -2.34
CA GLY A 336 -18.97 5.84 -3.04
C GLY A 336 -20.48 5.65 -2.95
N VAL A 337 -21.01 4.70 -3.72
CA VAL A 337 -22.44 4.37 -3.72
C VAL A 337 -22.91 3.81 -2.37
N VAL A 338 -21.97 3.29 -1.58
CA VAL A 338 -22.23 2.80 -0.22
C VAL A 338 -22.82 3.88 0.70
N ALA A 339 -22.48 5.16 0.47
CA ALA A 339 -22.98 6.28 1.24
C ALA A 339 -24.52 6.33 1.27
N ALA A 340 -25.16 5.98 0.16
CA ALA A 340 -26.60 6.02 -0.01
C ALA A 340 -27.31 4.81 0.63
N ILE A 341 -26.61 3.70 0.82
CA ILE A 341 -27.21 2.40 1.21
C ILE A 341 -26.99 2.11 2.70
N SER A 342 -25.95 2.69 3.30
CA SER A 342 -25.57 2.43 4.68
C SER A 342 -26.49 3.17 5.67
N SER A 343 -27.26 2.41 6.45
CA SER A 343 -28.06 2.94 7.57
C SER A 343 -27.23 3.35 8.79
N HIS A 344 -26.00 2.86 8.91
CA HIS A 344 -25.14 3.00 10.09
C HIS A 344 -23.88 3.85 9.83
N THR A 345 -23.92 4.77 8.88
CA THR A 345 -22.78 5.60 8.46
C THR A 345 -22.14 6.36 9.63
N THR A 346 -22.93 6.86 10.58
CA THR A 346 -22.43 7.54 11.79
C THR A 346 -21.54 6.66 12.65
N ILE A 347 -21.88 5.37 12.80
CA ILE A 347 -21.09 4.43 13.61
C ILE A 347 -19.75 4.16 12.93
N TYR A 348 -19.75 3.96 11.60
CA TYR A 348 -18.52 3.75 10.85
C TYR A 348 -17.60 4.96 10.88
N GLN A 349 -18.16 6.17 10.74
CA GLN A 349 -17.41 7.42 10.87
C GLN A 349 -16.83 7.58 12.28
N ALA A 350 -17.60 7.29 13.34
CA ALA A 350 -17.13 7.36 14.71
C ALA A 350 -15.97 6.37 14.96
N LEU A 351 -16.07 5.13 14.47
CA LEU A 351 -15.00 4.13 14.57
C LEU A 351 -13.73 4.57 13.83
N PHE A 352 -13.88 5.20 12.67
CA PHE A 352 -12.76 5.77 11.92
C PHE A 352 -12.07 6.93 12.64
N ILE A 353 -12.84 7.90 13.13
CA ILE A 353 -12.31 9.05 13.88
C ILE A 353 -11.60 8.53 15.14
N PHE A 354 -12.24 7.63 15.88
CA PHE A 354 -11.64 6.99 17.05
C PHE A 354 -10.29 6.37 16.70
N THR A 355 -10.26 5.47 15.71
CA THR A 355 -9.04 4.75 15.33
C THR A 355 -7.93 5.70 14.89
N THR A 356 -8.25 6.73 14.10
CA THR A 356 -7.27 7.74 13.63
C THR A 356 -6.69 8.54 14.80
N VAL A 357 -7.53 9.00 15.72
CA VAL A 357 -7.11 9.79 16.88
C VAL A 357 -6.28 8.94 17.85
N THR A 358 -6.66 7.68 18.08
CA THR A 358 -5.95 6.79 19.00
C THR A 358 -4.71 6.12 18.39
N LEU A 359 -4.55 6.14 17.06
CA LEU A 359 -3.41 5.52 16.37
C LEU A 359 -2.08 6.16 16.79
N LEU A 360 -2.00 7.50 16.81
CA LEU A 360 -0.78 8.21 17.21
C LEU A 360 -0.38 7.93 18.67
N PRO A 361 -1.29 8.07 19.67
CA PRO A 361 -1.04 7.62 21.03
C PRO A 361 -0.59 6.16 21.10
N TRP A 362 -1.25 5.25 20.38
CA TRP A 362 -0.94 3.82 20.41
C TRP A 362 0.50 3.53 19.95
N ILE A 363 0.96 4.13 18.85
CA ILE A 363 2.35 4.00 18.38
C ILE A 363 3.32 4.56 19.43
N SER A 364 3.02 5.74 19.97
CA SER A 364 3.88 6.38 20.97
C SER A 364 4.00 5.51 22.23
N LEU A 365 2.89 4.90 22.67
CA LEU A 365 2.86 3.97 23.80
C LEU A 365 3.67 2.72 23.49
N GLY A 366 3.55 2.12 22.30
CA GLY A 366 4.37 0.99 21.88
C GLY A 366 5.87 1.30 21.91
N TRP A 367 6.26 2.43 21.33
CA TRP A 367 7.65 2.89 21.31
C TRP A 367 8.22 3.17 22.72
N PHE A 368 7.50 3.97 23.52
CA PHE A 368 7.98 4.35 24.85
C PHE A 368 7.92 3.20 25.86
N SER A 369 6.90 2.33 25.77
CA SER A 369 6.73 1.22 26.70
C SER A 369 7.86 0.22 26.60
N VAL A 370 8.26 -0.17 25.38
CA VAL A 370 9.38 -1.11 25.20
C VAL A 370 10.70 -0.45 25.55
N ARG A 371 10.93 0.80 25.13
CA ARG A 371 12.21 1.49 25.37
C ARG A 371 12.47 1.83 26.84
N ARG A 372 11.42 2.06 27.63
CA ARG A 372 11.53 2.40 29.06
C ARG A 372 11.13 1.25 29.98
N GLU A 373 10.81 0.08 29.43
CA GLU A 373 10.28 -1.08 30.17
C GLU A 373 9.11 -0.73 31.12
N ARG A 374 8.26 0.24 30.73
CA ARG A 374 7.16 0.70 31.59
C ARG A 374 5.96 -0.22 31.46
N LYS A 375 5.74 -1.08 32.47
CA LYS A 375 4.65 -2.06 32.54
C LYS A 375 3.26 -1.45 32.24
N TYR A 376 2.93 -0.31 32.84
CA TYR A 376 1.64 0.35 32.63
C TYR A 376 1.42 0.84 31.19
N MET A 377 2.44 1.40 30.56
CA MET A 377 2.35 1.85 29.15
C MET A 377 2.23 0.66 28.20
N MET A 378 2.88 -0.46 28.52
CA MET A 378 2.77 -1.70 27.74
C MET A 378 1.37 -2.32 27.87
N ILE A 379 0.78 -2.30 29.07
CA ILE A 379 -0.62 -2.72 29.26
C ILE A 379 -1.55 -1.87 28.40
N ALA A 380 -1.42 -0.53 28.46
CA ALA A 380 -2.23 0.37 27.65
C ALA A 380 -2.06 0.11 26.14
N PHE A 381 -0.82 -0.11 25.69
CA PHE A 381 -0.52 -0.47 24.30
C PHE A 381 -1.24 -1.76 23.86
N ILE A 382 -1.14 -2.83 24.65
CA ILE A 382 -1.78 -4.12 24.38
C ILE A 382 -3.32 -3.96 24.41
N SER A 383 -3.86 -3.24 25.39
CA SER A 383 -5.30 -3.01 25.52
C SER A 383 -5.88 -2.26 24.32
N ILE A 384 -5.25 -1.17 23.87
CA ILE A 384 -5.70 -0.43 22.68
C ILE A 384 -5.58 -1.30 21.42
N GLY A 385 -4.49 -2.06 21.29
CA GLY A 385 -4.32 -2.99 20.17
C GLY A 385 -5.40 -4.07 20.13
N ALA A 386 -5.78 -4.63 21.29
CA ALA A 386 -6.89 -5.57 21.40
C ALA A 386 -8.24 -4.93 21.04
N ILE A 387 -8.47 -3.66 21.45
CA ILE A 387 -9.67 -2.91 21.05
C ILE A 387 -9.72 -2.76 19.53
N TYR A 388 -8.60 -2.47 18.86
CA TYR A 388 -8.57 -2.45 17.38
C TYR A 388 -8.97 -3.81 16.81
N VAL A 389 -8.34 -4.90 17.24
CA VAL A 389 -8.67 -6.25 16.75
C VAL A 389 -10.15 -6.56 16.93
N CYS A 390 -10.73 -6.26 18.10
CA CYS A 390 -12.16 -6.45 18.36
C CYS A 390 -13.05 -5.55 17.49
N ALA A 391 -12.79 -4.25 17.43
CA ALA A 391 -13.57 -3.29 16.66
C ALA A 391 -13.58 -3.65 15.16
N TRP A 392 -12.44 -4.03 14.61
CA TRP A 392 -12.31 -4.47 13.23
C TRP A 392 -12.95 -5.83 12.97
N SER A 393 -12.89 -6.75 13.93
CA SER A 393 -13.61 -8.03 13.84
C SER A 393 -15.13 -7.82 13.76
N ILE A 394 -15.66 -6.86 14.53
CA ILE A 394 -17.08 -6.48 14.50
C ILE A 394 -17.46 -5.86 13.15
N MET A 395 -16.57 -5.14 12.47
CA MET A 395 -16.85 -4.58 11.13
C MET A 395 -17.21 -5.66 10.11
N PHE A 396 -16.64 -6.86 10.21
CA PHE A 396 -17.01 -7.98 9.36
C PHE A 396 -18.44 -8.50 9.59
N TYR A 397 -19.13 -8.09 10.65
CA TYR A 397 -20.56 -8.36 10.79
C TYR A 397 -21.40 -7.52 9.82
N SER A 398 -20.90 -6.36 9.40
CA SER A 398 -21.58 -5.51 8.42
C SER A 398 -21.62 -6.15 7.04
N GLN A 399 -22.81 -6.28 6.49
CA GLN A 399 -23.05 -6.80 5.14
C GLN A 399 -22.42 -5.89 4.08
N VAL A 400 -22.51 -4.57 4.28
CA VAL A 400 -21.92 -3.56 3.39
C VAL A 400 -20.40 -3.69 3.36
N TYR A 401 -19.77 -3.81 4.53
CA TYR A 401 -18.33 -3.97 4.63
C TYR A 401 -17.85 -5.26 3.96
N ARG A 402 -18.55 -6.37 4.20
CA ARG A 402 -18.27 -7.67 3.56
C ARG A 402 -18.42 -7.60 2.05
N PHE A 403 -19.47 -6.92 1.57
CA PHE A 403 -19.69 -6.72 0.14
C PHE A 403 -18.52 -5.97 -0.50
N THR A 404 -18.13 -4.81 0.05
CA THR A 404 -16.97 -4.05 -0.44
C THR A 404 -15.67 -4.86 -0.34
N TRP A 405 -15.50 -5.65 0.72
CA TRP A 405 -14.33 -6.52 0.89
C TRP A 405 -14.23 -7.60 -0.20
N VAL A 406 -15.34 -8.20 -0.63
CA VAL A 406 -15.36 -9.19 -1.72
C VAL A 406 -15.21 -8.52 -3.09
N ASP A 407 -15.92 -7.42 -3.31
CA ASP A 407 -15.99 -6.74 -4.61
C ASP A 407 -14.68 -5.98 -4.96
N TRP A 408 -13.99 -5.48 -3.94
CA TRP A 408 -12.73 -4.74 -4.10
C TRP A 408 -11.53 -5.48 -3.47
N PRO A 409 -10.86 -6.37 -4.23
CA PRO A 409 -9.76 -7.19 -3.71
C PRO A 409 -8.62 -6.40 -3.06
N PHE A 410 -8.30 -5.21 -3.56
CA PHE A 410 -7.23 -4.37 -3.01
C PHE A 410 -7.54 -3.93 -1.59
N PHE A 411 -8.75 -3.41 -1.39
CA PHE A 411 -9.26 -3.05 -0.08
C PHE A 411 -9.26 -4.26 0.86
N GLY A 412 -9.67 -5.43 0.35
CA GLY A 412 -9.61 -6.69 1.10
C GLY A 412 -8.20 -7.05 1.56
N CYS A 413 -7.22 -7.01 0.65
CA CYS A 413 -5.81 -7.28 0.97
C CYS A 413 -5.23 -6.29 1.98
N MET A 414 -5.49 -4.98 1.82
CA MET A 414 -5.02 -3.96 2.77
C MET A 414 -5.63 -4.14 4.16
N THR A 415 -6.92 -4.48 4.22
CA THR A 415 -7.62 -4.80 5.47
C THR A 415 -6.98 -6.01 6.17
N ILE A 416 -6.77 -7.11 5.44
CA ILE A 416 -6.17 -8.34 6.00
C ILE A 416 -4.74 -8.06 6.47
N ALA A 417 -3.92 -7.39 5.66
CA ALA A 417 -2.55 -7.02 6.03
C ALA A 417 -2.53 -6.17 7.30
N SER A 418 -3.41 -5.15 7.40
CA SER A 418 -3.53 -4.34 8.60
C SER A 418 -3.88 -5.17 9.84
N PHE A 419 -4.83 -6.10 9.71
CA PHE A 419 -5.27 -6.96 10.81
C PHE A 419 -4.16 -7.89 11.28
N VAL A 420 -3.48 -8.55 10.35
CA VAL A 420 -2.34 -9.45 10.65
C VAL A 420 -1.23 -8.70 11.36
N VAL A 421 -0.86 -7.51 10.87
CA VAL A 421 0.23 -6.72 11.46
C VAL A 421 -0.14 -6.21 12.87
N VAL A 422 -1.39 -5.81 13.11
CA VAL A 422 -1.85 -5.42 14.45
C VAL A 422 -1.81 -6.62 15.42
N VAL A 423 -2.28 -7.79 14.99
CA VAL A 423 -2.23 -9.03 15.80
C VAL A 423 -0.79 -9.41 16.14
N ILE A 424 0.11 -9.39 15.16
CA ILE A 424 1.55 -9.64 15.35
C ILE A 424 2.13 -8.62 16.36
N SER A 425 1.79 -7.33 16.21
CA SER A 425 2.28 -6.28 17.10
C SER A 425 1.81 -6.46 18.54
N VAL A 426 0.56 -6.88 18.76
CA VAL A 426 0.03 -7.21 20.08
C VAL A 426 0.72 -8.45 20.66
N ALA A 427 0.89 -9.51 19.86
CA ALA A 427 1.54 -10.74 20.29
C ALA A 427 3.00 -10.50 20.72
N PHE A 428 3.80 -9.80 19.89
CA PHE A 428 5.16 -9.44 20.26
C PHE A 428 5.21 -8.43 21.42
N GLY A 429 4.21 -7.54 21.56
CA GLY A 429 4.05 -6.70 22.73
C GLY A 429 3.91 -7.51 24.04
N ILE A 430 3.12 -8.59 24.01
CA ILE A 430 2.99 -9.53 25.13
C ILE A 430 4.34 -10.21 25.42
N VAL A 431 5.03 -10.70 24.39
CA VAL A 431 6.37 -11.32 24.54
C VAL A 431 7.36 -10.33 25.16
N CYS A 432 7.41 -9.08 24.68
CA CYS A 432 8.25 -8.04 25.25
C CYS A 432 7.91 -7.78 26.73
N ARG A 433 6.63 -7.74 27.09
CA ARG A 433 6.18 -7.55 28.48
C ARG A 433 6.68 -8.65 29.42
N LEU A 434 6.62 -9.90 28.98
CA LEU A 434 7.10 -11.07 29.76
C LEU A 434 8.60 -11.03 30.03
N GLN A 435 9.33 -10.23 29.25
CA GLN A 435 10.77 -10.17 29.25
C GLN A 435 11.32 -8.92 29.96
N PHE A 436 10.46 -8.03 30.45
CA PHE A 436 10.86 -6.83 31.20
C PHE A 436 11.59 -7.18 32.51
N GLY A 437 12.57 -6.34 32.88
CA GLY A 437 13.38 -6.50 34.08
C GLY A 437 14.64 -7.35 33.90
N ARG A 438 14.96 -7.81 32.68
CA ARG A 438 16.16 -8.62 32.39
C ARG A 438 17.38 -7.79 31.95
N GLY A 439 17.46 -6.52 32.36
CA GLY A 439 18.63 -5.64 32.12
C GLY A 439 18.71 -4.98 30.74
N PHE A 440 17.64 -5.03 29.92
CA PHE A 440 17.64 -4.39 28.59
C PHE A 440 17.64 -2.85 28.69
N LEU A 441 16.90 -2.28 29.65
CA LEU A 441 16.92 -0.86 29.93
C LEU A 441 18.34 -0.35 30.27
N ASP A 442 19.06 -1.07 31.11
CA ASP A 442 20.41 -0.69 31.54
C ASP A 442 21.39 -0.71 30.36
N TYR A 443 21.30 -1.73 29.51
CA TYR A 443 22.05 -1.79 28.26
C TYR A 443 21.83 -0.56 27.37
N LEU A 444 20.57 -0.15 27.16
CA LEU A 444 20.23 1.04 26.36
C LEU A 444 20.70 2.35 27.00
N GLN A 445 20.83 2.41 28.32
CA GLN A 445 21.35 3.59 29.01
C GLN A 445 22.87 3.67 28.89
N THR A 446 23.56 2.55 29.06
CA THR A 446 25.01 2.45 28.87
C THR A 446 25.40 2.79 27.44
N GLU A 447 24.70 2.25 26.43
CA GLU A 447 24.95 2.57 25.01
C GLU A 447 24.79 4.07 24.72
N LYS A 448 23.74 4.71 25.27
CA LYS A 448 23.54 6.16 25.13
C LYS A 448 24.61 6.97 25.86
N SER A 449 25.09 6.49 26.99
CA SER A 449 26.15 7.16 27.75
C SER A 449 27.47 7.11 26.97
N LEU A 450 27.82 5.94 26.44
CA LEU A 450 29.00 5.74 25.60
C LEU A 450 28.94 6.57 24.31
N ALA A 451 27.80 6.59 23.65
CA ALA A 451 27.59 7.40 22.45
C ALA A 451 27.63 8.91 22.71
N ARG A 452 27.39 9.37 23.96
CA ARG A 452 27.52 10.79 24.34
C ARG A 452 28.96 11.19 24.65
N THR A 453 29.80 10.24 25.04
CA THR A 453 31.20 10.49 25.37
C THR A 453 32.11 10.38 24.13
N ASP A 454 31.55 10.29 22.91
CA ASP A 454 32.28 10.00 21.67
C ASP A 454 33.24 8.80 21.80
N PHE A 455 32.88 7.84 22.68
CA PHE A 455 33.55 6.55 22.72
C PHE A 455 33.06 5.79 21.48
N GLU A 456 33.78 5.93 20.38
CA GLU A 456 33.62 5.02 19.26
C GLU A 456 33.94 3.62 19.80
N PRO A 457 33.00 2.66 19.72
CA PRO A 457 33.28 1.29 20.14
C PRO A 457 34.42 0.77 19.28
N ASP A 458 35.61 0.70 19.87
CA ASP A 458 36.81 0.26 19.17
C ASP A 458 36.53 -1.15 18.63
N VAL A 459 36.74 -1.32 17.33
CA VAL A 459 36.54 -2.62 16.70
C VAL A 459 37.74 -3.44 17.14
N PHE A 460 37.56 -4.25 18.18
CA PHE A 460 38.54 -5.26 18.51
C PHE A 460 38.59 -6.23 17.33
N TYR A 461 39.51 -5.99 16.41
CA TYR A 461 39.94 -7.01 15.49
C TYR A 461 40.45 -8.13 16.38
N HIS A 462 39.71 -9.23 16.45
CA HIS A 462 40.33 -10.50 16.79
C HIS A 462 41.40 -10.69 15.73
N GLU A 463 42.64 -10.29 16.06
CA GLU A 463 43.81 -10.86 15.41
C GLU A 463 43.55 -12.34 15.43
N THR A 464 43.36 -12.91 14.24
CA THR A 464 43.10 -14.33 14.00
C THR A 464 43.82 -15.11 15.06
N GLU A 465 43.03 -15.73 15.94
CA GLU A 465 43.49 -16.46 17.11
C GLU A 465 44.76 -17.21 16.72
N LYS A 466 45.91 -16.60 17.03
CA LYS A 466 47.19 -17.18 16.70
C LYS A 466 47.24 -18.32 17.70
N GLU A 467 46.89 -19.51 17.22
CA GLU A 467 46.74 -20.73 18.00
C GLU A 467 47.90 -20.76 18.98
N TRP A 468 47.60 -20.58 20.27
CA TRP A 468 48.61 -20.27 21.27
C TRP A 468 49.58 -21.45 21.29
N THR A 469 50.75 -21.28 20.67
CA THR A 469 51.65 -22.41 20.49
C THR A 469 52.37 -22.63 21.80
N LYS A 470 52.75 -23.87 22.12
CA LYS A 470 53.55 -24.17 23.32
C LYS A 470 54.83 -23.32 23.40
N ALA A 471 55.35 -22.86 22.25
CA ALA A 471 56.50 -21.96 22.18
C ALA A 471 56.21 -20.54 22.75
N ASP A 472 54.95 -20.07 22.67
CA ASP A 472 54.52 -18.81 23.26
C ASP A 472 54.31 -18.94 24.79
N GLU A 473 53.96 -20.15 25.26
CA GLU A 473 53.82 -20.49 26.68
C GLU A 473 55.19 -20.61 27.39
N GLU A 474 56.22 -21.09 26.67
CA GLU A 474 57.59 -21.22 27.18
C GLU A 474 58.39 -19.91 27.21
N ASN A 475 57.91 -18.83 26.57
CA ASN A 475 58.63 -17.56 26.51
C ASN A 475 57.71 -16.32 26.62
N PRO A 476 57.14 -16.08 27.81
CA PRO A 476 56.17 -15.00 28.03
C PRO A 476 56.76 -13.59 27.81
N ASP A 477 58.09 -13.45 27.88
CA ASP A 477 58.79 -12.16 27.71
C ASP A 477 58.83 -11.68 26.24
N ARG A 478 58.44 -12.52 25.28
CA ARG A 478 58.43 -12.17 23.85
C ARG A 478 57.16 -11.44 23.42
N ILE A 479 56.13 -11.41 24.27
CA ILE A 479 54.87 -10.72 23.99
C ILE A 479 55.03 -9.24 24.37
N THR A 480 55.67 -8.49 23.47
CA THR A 480 55.57 -7.02 23.51
C THR A 480 54.18 -6.65 23.03
N LEU A 481 53.24 -6.55 23.97
CA LEU A 481 51.98 -5.83 23.73
C LEU A 481 52.37 -4.44 23.22
N PRO A 482 51.92 -4.00 22.03
CA PRO A 482 52.05 -2.62 21.64
C PRO A 482 51.19 -1.80 22.61
N VAL A 483 51.81 -1.34 23.69
CA VAL A 483 51.26 -0.30 24.54
C VAL A 483 51.16 0.92 23.63
N LEU A 484 49.96 1.18 23.11
CA LEU A 484 49.60 2.47 22.55
C LEU A 484 49.68 3.48 23.69
N LEU A 485 50.88 3.98 23.94
CA LEU A 485 51.14 5.16 24.73
C LEU A 485 50.41 6.31 24.04
N SER A 486 49.19 6.58 24.51
CA SER A 486 48.49 7.84 24.36
C SER A 486 49.49 8.98 24.59
N GLN A 487 49.91 9.64 23.52
CA GLN A 487 50.73 10.85 23.57
C GLN A 487 50.01 11.89 24.45
N ALA A 488 50.61 12.23 25.58
CA ALA A 488 50.19 13.36 26.39
C ALA A 488 50.44 14.67 25.60
N PRO A 489 49.54 15.67 25.67
CA PRO A 489 49.75 16.94 24.99
C PRO A 489 50.87 17.72 25.68
N GLY A 490 51.89 18.07 24.89
CA GLY A 490 53.00 18.92 25.30
C GLY A 490 52.52 20.30 25.72
N ARG A 491 53.04 20.76 26.87
CA ARG A 491 53.05 22.18 27.25
C ARG A 491 53.98 22.95 26.31
N VAL A 492 53.47 24.03 25.74
CA VAL A 492 54.23 25.29 25.50
C VAL A 492 53.36 26.43 25.99
#